data_AF-A0A7Y4RY82-F1
#
_entry.id   AF-A0A7Y4RY82-F1
#
_cell.length_a   1.000
_cell.length_b   1.000
_cell.length_c   1.000
_cell.angle_alpha   90.00
_cell.angle_beta   90.00
_cell.angle_gamma   90.00
#
_symmetry.space_group_name_H-M   'P 1'
#
loop_
_entity.id
_entity.type
_entity.pdbx_description
1 polymer ?
#
loop_
_entity_poly.entity_id
_entity_poly.type
_entity_poly.pdbx_seq_one_letter_code
_entity_poly.pdbx_strand_id
1 'polypeptide(L)' 'MSTLSSPSPAPVTASGLHQQAATDHEMAAKHHKSAMESHDKNNLSDAKDSAKKAMDACNSAQKNSESACGSTAK' A
#
# COMPACT_ATOMS: atom_id res chain seq x y z
N MET A 1 22.95 4.95 35.13
CA MET A 1 22.96 5.52 33.78
C MET A 1 21.98 4.72 32.95
N SER A 2 20.77 5.24 32.74
CA SER A 2 19.70 4.55 32.01
C SER A 2 19.97 4.66 30.51
N THR A 3 20.24 3.54 29.84
CA THR A 3 20.29 3.50 28.38
C THR A 3 18.86 3.60 27.85
N LEU A 4 18.58 4.74 27.22
CA LEU A 4 17.40 4.98 26.40
C LEU A 4 17.49 4.07 25.16
N SER A 5 17.04 2.82 25.29
CA SER A 5 16.88 1.92 24.14
C SER A 5 15.69 2.41 23.32
N SER A 6 16.00 3.20 22.29
CA SER A 6 15.10 3.52 21.19
C SER A 6 14.39 2.25 20.69
N PRO A 7 13.08 2.28 20.38
CA PRO A 7 12.43 1.17 19.73
C PRO A 7 13.02 1.02 18.33
N SER A 8 13.88 0.02 18.15
CA SER A 8 14.34 -0.43 16.84
C SER A 8 13.11 -0.84 16.02
N PRO A 9 12.93 -0.39 14.77
CA PRO A 9 11.79 -0.81 13.96
C PRO A 9 11.84 -2.34 13.81
N ALA A 10 10.72 -3.00 14.12
CA ALA A 10 10.60 -4.45 14.06
C ALA A 10 11.12 -4.99 12.72
N PRO A 11 11.79 -6.16 12.69
CA PRO A 11 12.32 -6.71 11.46
C PRO A 11 11.19 -6.89 10.45
N VAL A 12 11.34 -6.30 9.26
CA VAL A 12 10.38 -6.45 8.17
C VAL A 12 10.42 -7.91 7.72
N THR A 13 9.48 -8.72 8.22
CA THR A 13 9.38 -10.12 7.82
C THR A 13 8.63 -10.18 6.48
N ALA A 14 8.92 -11.19 5.65
CA ALA A 14 8.18 -11.39 4.41
C ALA A 14 6.66 -11.48 4.63
N SER A 15 6.23 -12.08 5.75
CA SER A 15 4.82 -12.10 6.16
C SER A 15 4.26 -10.70 6.45
N GLY A 16 5.03 -9.84 7.13
CA GLY A 16 4.62 -8.45 7.41
C GLY A 16 4.52 -7.62 6.13
N LEU A 17 5.45 -7.82 5.20
CA LEU A 17 5.44 -7.17 3.88
C LEU A 17 4.25 -7.63 3.03
N HIS A 18 3.89 -8.91 3.04
CA HIS A 18 2.67 -9.40 2.40
C HIS A 18 1.41 -8.84 3.04
N GLN A 19 1.38 -8.68 4.36
CA GLN A 19 0.25 -8.03 5.05
C GLN A 19 0.11 -6.55 4.67
N GLN A 20 1.22 -5.82 4.57
CA GLN A 20 1.21 -4.44 4.07
C GLN A 20 0.73 -4.38 2.63
N ALA A 21 1.24 -5.24 1.75
CA ALA A 21 0.80 -5.31 0.37
C ALA A 21 -0.70 -5.63 0.23
N ALA A 22 -1.23 -6.54 1.05
CA ALA A 22 -2.66 -6.83 1.08
C ALA A 22 -3.47 -5.58 1.48
N THR A 23 -3.01 -4.86 2.51
CA THR A 23 -3.65 -3.62 2.99
C THR A 23 -3.61 -2.54 1.90
N ASP A 24 -2.48 -2.38 1.21
CA ASP A 24 -2.31 -1.44 0.11
C ASP A 24 -3.25 -1.78 -1.07
N HIS A 25 -3.43 -3.06 -1.40
CA HIS A 25 -4.41 -3.50 -2.39
C HIS A 25 -5.87 -3.23 -1.96
N GLU A 26 -6.21 -3.39 -0.68
CA GLU A 26 -7.53 -3.01 -0.18
C GLU A 26 -7.79 -1.50 -0.31
N MET A 27 -6.78 -0.67 -0.01
CA MET A 27 -6.89 0.78 -0.21
C MET A 27 -7.01 1.13 -1.70
N ALA A 28 -6.25 0.47 -2.57
CA ALA A 28 -6.35 0.65 -4.01
C ALA A 28 -7.76 0.32 -4.52
N ALA A 29 -8.35 -0.80 -4.06
CA ALA A 29 -9.71 -1.18 -4.41
C ALA A 29 -10.74 -0.13 -3.95
N LYS A 30 -10.57 0.44 -2.75
CA LYS A 30 -11.42 1.54 -2.27
C LYS A 30 -11.28 2.79 -3.16
N HIS A 31 -10.06 3.16 -3.53
CA HIS A 31 -9.82 4.28 -4.42
C HIS A 31 -10.39 4.08 -5.83
N HIS A 32 -10.32 2.87 -6.38
CA HIS A 32 -10.99 2.54 -7.64
C HIS A 32 -12.52 2.66 -7.56
N LYS A 33 -13.13 2.23 -6.44
CA LYS A 33 -14.57 2.44 -6.20
C LYS A 33 -14.92 3.92 -6.14
N SER A 34 -14.15 4.71 -5.39
CA SER A 34 -14.39 6.17 -5.35
C SER A 34 -14.19 6.84 -6.71
N ALA A 35 -13.21 6.38 -7.51
CA ALA A 35 -13.02 6.89 -8.87
C ALA A 35 -14.23 6.58 -9.77
N MET A 36 -14.78 5.37 -9.67
CA MET A 36 -16.02 4.98 -10.35
C MET A 36 -17.20 5.85 -9.92
N GLU A 37 -17.42 6.02 -8.61
CA GLU A 37 -18.49 6.88 -8.09
C GLU A 37 -18.34 8.35 -8.54
N SER A 38 -17.11 8.86 -8.63
CA SER A 38 -16.83 10.19 -9.15
C SER A 38 -17.10 10.29 -10.65
N HIS A 39 -16.78 9.25 -11.43
CA HIS A 39 -17.18 9.15 -12.83
C HIS A 39 -18.70 9.16 -13.00
N ASP A 40 -19.44 8.42 -12.18
CA ASP A 40 -20.92 8.41 -12.21
C ASP A 40 -21.53 9.78 -11.88
N LYS A 41 -20.86 10.57 -11.04
CA LYS A 41 -21.23 11.95 -10.71
C LYS A 41 -20.73 12.98 -11.73
N ASN A 42 -20.14 12.54 -12.84
CA ASN A 42 -19.51 13.36 -13.87
C ASN A 42 -18.38 14.27 -13.34
N ASN A 43 -17.76 13.89 -12.23
CA ASN A 43 -16.66 14.62 -11.60
C ASN A 43 -15.31 13.98 -11.97
N LEU A 44 -14.85 14.32 -13.18
CA LEU A 44 -13.68 13.71 -13.80
C LEU A 44 -12.36 14.04 -13.08
N SER A 45 -12.27 15.21 -12.43
CA SER A 45 -11.08 15.61 -11.67
C SER A 45 -10.86 14.70 -10.47
N ASP A 46 -11.90 14.55 -9.63
CA ASP A 46 -11.84 13.67 -8.46
C ASP A 46 -11.66 12.21 -8.87
N ALA A 47 -12.29 11.78 -9.97
CA ALA A 47 -12.09 10.44 -10.51
C ALA A 47 -10.63 10.17 -10.89
N LYS A 48 -9.96 11.13 -11.54
CA LYS A 48 -8.55 11.03 -11.92
C LYS A 48 -7.64 11.00 -10.69
N ASP A 49 -7.90 11.83 -9.69
CA ASP A 49 -7.13 11.84 -8.45
C ASP A 49 -7.29 10.53 -7.66
N SER A 50 -8.52 10.01 -7.56
CA SER A 50 -8.78 8.70 -6.96
C SER A 50 -8.12 7.56 -7.73
N ALA A 51 -8.20 7.55 -9.06
CA ALA A 51 -7.55 6.54 -9.88
C ALA A 51 -6.01 6.56 -9.73
N LYS A 52 -5.42 7.76 -9.61
CA LYS A 52 -3.98 7.91 -9.36
C LYS A 52 -3.58 7.34 -8.00
N LYS A 53 -4.32 7.69 -6.93
CA LYS A 53 -4.10 7.11 -5.60
C LYS A 53 -4.21 5.59 -5.59
N ALA A 54 -5.15 5.03 -6.36
CA ALA A 54 -5.29 3.60 -6.51
C ALA A 54 -4.04 2.96 -7.16
N MET A 55 -3.52 3.56 -8.23
CA MET A 55 -2.28 3.12 -8.87
C MET A 55 -1.07 3.19 -7.93
N ASP A 56 -0.92 4.29 -7.19
CA ASP A 56 0.19 4.45 -6.24
C ASP A 56 0.14 3.40 -5.12
N ALA A 57 -1.05 3.08 -4.62
CA ALA A 57 -1.24 2.00 -3.64
C ALA A 57 -0.92 0.62 -4.24
N CYS A 58 -1.37 0.31 -5.46
CA CYS A 58 -1.00 -0.93 -6.15
C CYS A 58 0.51 -1.06 -6.39
N ASN A 59 1.19 0.03 -6.79
CA ASN A 59 2.63 0.04 -6.97
C ASN A 59 3.36 -0.20 -5.64
N SER A 60 2.86 0.35 -4.54
CA SER A 60 3.41 0.12 -3.20
C SER A 60 3.24 -1.33 -2.77
N ALA A 61 2.04 -1.90 -3.00
CA ALA A 61 1.75 -3.29 -2.73
C ALA A 61 2.66 -4.24 -3.53
N GLN A 62 2.89 -3.93 -4.80
CA GLN A 62 3.78 -4.69 -5.67
C GLN A 62 5.20 -4.69 -5.13
N LYS A 63 5.76 -3.51 -4.82
CA LYS A 63 7.10 -3.38 -4.25
C LYS A 63 7.25 -4.13 -2.92
N ASN A 64 6.24 -4.06 -2.06
CA ASN A 64 6.21 -4.78 -0.78
C ASN A 64 6.21 -6.29 -1.01
N SER A 65 5.40 -6.78 -1.96
CA SER A 65 5.36 -8.20 -2.32
C SER A 65 6.65 -8.69 -2.96
N GLU A 66 7.27 -7.90 -3.85
CA GLU A 66 8.57 -8.20 -4.45
C GLU A 66 9.66 -8.26 -3.38
N SER A 67 9.67 -7.29 -2.46
CA SER A 67 10.62 -7.27 -1.34
C SER A 67 10.43 -8.46 -0.39
N ALA A 68 9.17 -8.88 -0.15
CA ALA A 68 8.85 -10.06 0.63
C ALA A 68 9.42 -11.34 0.01
N CYS A 69 9.21 -11.51 -1.31
CA CYS A 69 9.68 -12.66 -2.06
C CYS A 69 11.21 -12.67 -2.25
N GLY A 70 11.83 -11.49 -2.42
CA GLY A 70 13.28 -11.35 -2.45
C GLY A 70 13.95 -11.63 -1.11
N SER A 71 13.25 -11.40 0.00
CA SER A 71 13.75 -11.64 1.36
C SER A 71 13.68 -13.12 1.79
N THR A 72 12.84 -13.94 1.14
CA THR A 72 12.76 -15.40 1.38
C THR A 72 13.74 -16.20 0.52
N ALA A 73 14.46 -15.56 -0.41
CA ALA A 73 15.37 -16.22 -1.34
C ALA A 73 16.79 -16.48 -0.78
N LYS A 74 16.97 -16.68 0.53
CA LYS A 74 18.29 -16.94 1.13
C LYS A 74 18.32 -18.16 2.04
#